data_AF-A0A7S3W864-F1
#
_entry.id   AF-A0A7S3W864-F1
#
_cell.length_a   1.000
_cell.length_b   1.000
_cell.length_c   1.000
_cell.angle_alpha   90.00
_cell.angle_beta   90.00
_cell.angle_gamma   90.00
#
_symmetry.space_group_name_H-M   'P 1'
#
loop_
_entity.id
_entity.type
_entity.pdbx_description
1 polymer ?
#
loop_
_entity_poly.entity_id
_entity_poly.type
_entity_poly.pdbx_seq_one_letter_code
_entity_poly.pdbx_strand_id
1 'polypeptide(L)'
;QFLKKGVYDQDQPIRLPDLYVGGQVCICARKYKIIAYGDTATKDTLTPGFDSVHATLSGPAVVHLGAVLAGACESGFSLKRVKTTHSDTYGDPPAVHMELLGEDAVNRFSEVVSQCLPISSAGVTCEPSSPATDQAF
;
A
#
# COMPACT_ATOMS: atom_id res chain seq x y z
N GLN A 1 9.81 -19.99 -25.92
CA GLN A 1 8.74 -19.56 -25.01
C GLN A 1 9.24 -19.75 -23.58
N PHE A 2 9.19 -18.72 -22.73
CA PHE A 2 9.80 -18.75 -21.40
C PHE A 2 8.93 -19.48 -20.36
N LEU A 3 7.62 -19.23 -20.35
CA LEU A 3 6.60 -19.93 -19.55
C LEU A 3 5.56 -20.54 -20.50
N LYS A 4 5.06 -21.74 -20.18
CA LYS A 4 3.98 -22.40 -20.94
C LYS A 4 2.60 -21.98 -20.40
N LYS A 5 1.51 -22.28 -21.10
CA LYS A 5 0.17 -22.07 -20.52
C LYS A 5 -0.05 -23.08 -19.38
N GLY A 6 -0.45 -22.60 -18.21
CA GLY A 6 -0.64 -23.42 -17.02
C GLY A 6 -1.14 -22.60 -15.83
N VAL A 7 -1.44 -23.29 -14.73
CA VAL A 7 -1.80 -22.67 -13.44
C VAL A 7 -0.52 -22.51 -12.63
N TYR A 8 -0.30 -21.31 -12.07
CA TYR A 8 0.96 -20.90 -11.43
C TYR A 8 0.79 -20.50 -9.96
N ASP A 9 -0.08 -21.20 -9.22
CA ASP A 9 -0.42 -20.87 -7.83
C ASP A 9 0.43 -21.62 -6.79
N GLN A 10 1.61 -22.14 -7.20
CA GLN A 10 2.44 -22.99 -6.33
C GLN A 10 3.07 -22.22 -5.17
N ASP A 11 3.40 -20.95 -5.37
CA ASP A 11 4.05 -20.10 -4.36
C ASP A 11 3.02 -19.26 -3.58
N GLN A 12 2.05 -18.69 -4.30
CA GLN A 12 0.86 -18.03 -3.78
C GLN A 12 -0.16 -17.86 -4.93
N PRO A 13 -1.47 -17.74 -4.65
CA PRO A 13 -2.45 -17.44 -5.69
C PRO A 13 -2.14 -16.09 -6.32
N ILE A 14 -2.01 -16.04 -7.65
CA ILE A 14 -1.81 -14.77 -8.36
C ILE A 14 -3.17 -14.11 -8.54
N ARG A 15 -3.43 -13.02 -7.81
CA ARG A 15 -4.71 -12.30 -7.89
C ARG A 15 -4.60 -11.18 -8.91
N LEU A 16 -5.66 -10.97 -9.70
CA LEU A 16 -5.71 -9.85 -10.66
C LEU A 16 -5.43 -8.47 -10.00
N PRO A 17 -5.92 -8.18 -8.78
CA PRO A 17 -5.54 -6.99 -8.01
C PRO A 17 -4.05 -6.78 -7.81
N ASP A 18 -3.23 -7.83 -7.80
CA ASP A 18 -1.78 -7.73 -7.59
C ASP A 18 -1.04 -7.32 -8.87
N LEU A 19 -1.72 -7.32 -10.02
CA LEU A 19 -1.16 -7.08 -11.35
C LEU A 19 -1.14 -5.59 -11.74
N TYR A 20 -0.98 -4.68 -10.77
CA TYR A 20 -0.84 -3.24 -11.04
C TYR A 20 0.62 -2.87 -11.39
N VAL A 21 0.81 -1.73 -12.05
CA VAL A 21 2.16 -1.21 -12.36
C VAL A 21 2.93 -0.89 -11.08
N GLY A 22 4.11 -1.48 -10.96
CA GLY A 22 4.95 -1.42 -9.76
C GLY A 22 4.75 -2.59 -8.80
N GLY A 23 3.66 -3.35 -8.95
CA GLY A 23 3.38 -4.57 -8.20
C GLY A 23 4.39 -5.68 -8.47
N GLN A 24 4.49 -6.60 -7.52
CA GLN A 24 5.38 -7.76 -7.60
C GLN A 24 4.59 -9.06 -7.48
N VAL A 25 4.83 -10.00 -8.38
CA VAL A 25 4.26 -11.35 -8.34
C VAL A 25 5.35 -12.40 -8.31
N CYS A 26 5.09 -13.51 -7.63
CA CYS A 26 5.98 -14.67 -7.60
C CYS A 26 5.45 -15.74 -8.55
N ILE A 27 6.27 -16.20 -9.49
CA ILE A 27 5.95 -17.30 -10.41
C ILE A 27 7.14 -18.26 -10.42
N CYS A 28 6.94 -19.49 -9.96
CA CYS A 28 7.96 -20.54 -9.90
C CYS A 28 9.24 -20.08 -9.16
N ALA A 29 9.06 -19.61 -7.93
CA ALA A 29 10.12 -19.08 -7.06
C ALA A 29 10.90 -17.87 -7.63
N ARG A 30 10.36 -17.19 -8.65
CA ARG A 30 10.95 -15.97 -9.23
C ARG A 30 10.01 -14.79 -9.03
N LYS A 31 10.57 -13.67 -8.56
CA LYS A 31 9.85 -12.41 -8.36
C LYS A 31 9.91 -11.58 -9.65
N TYR A 32 8.74 -11.20 -10.16
CA TYR A 32 8.60 -10.32 -11.32
C TYR A 32 7.93 -9.03 -10.89
N LYS A 33 8.52 -7.89 -11.28
CA LYS A 33 7.93 -6.57 -11.11
C LYS A 33 7.20 -6.19 -12.39
N ILE A 34 5.96 -5.74 -12.28
CA ILE A 34 5.21 -5.22 -13.43
C ILE A 34 5.69 -3.80 -13.70
N ILE A 35 6.30 -3.59 -14.86
CA ILE A 35 6.87 -2.28 -15.24
C ILE A 35 5.90 -1.42 -16.05
N ALA A 36 5.08 -2.05 -16.89
CA ALA A 36 4.11 -1.42 -17.77
C ALA A 36 3.19 -2.50 -18.35
N TYR A 37 2.02 -2.09 -18.82
CA TYR A 37 1.14 -2.96 -19.59
C TYR A 37 1.55 -2.97 -21.07
N GLY A 38 1.43 -4.12 -21.73
CA GLY A 38 1.74 -4.24 -23.15
C GLY A 38 0.64 -3.71 -24.08
N ASP A 39 -0.58 -3.52 -23.56
CA ASP A 39 -1.74 -3.09 -24.32
C ASP A 39 -2.65 -2.17 -23.49
N THR A 40 -3.44 -1.36 -24.19
CA THR A 40 -4.34 -0.38 -23.58
C THR A 40 -5.55 -1.02 -22.92
N ALA A 41 -6.05 -2.17 -23.39
CA ALA A 41 -7.21 -2.81 -22.79
C ALA A 41 -6.89 -3.35 -21.38
N THR A 42 -5.73 -3.98 -21.21
CA THR A 42 -5.21 -4.41 -19.90
C THR A 42 -4.97 -3.22 -19.00
N LYS A 43 -4.40 -2.13 -19.55
CA LYS A 43 -4.25 -0.87 -18.81
C LYS A 43 -5.60 -0.36 -18.31
N ASP A 44 -6.59 -0.22 -19.18
CA ASP A 44 -7.89 0.34 -18.83
C ASP A 44 -8.68 -0.59 -17.91
N THR A 45 -8.36 -1.88 -17.86
CA THR A 45 -9.00 -2.83 -16.94
C THR A 45 -8.37 -2.81 -15.55
N LEU A 46 -7.03 -2.68 -15.46
CA LEU A 46 -6.29 -2.81 -14.20
C LEU A 46 -5.90 -1.47 -13.57
N THR A 47 -5.90 -0.37 -14.34
CA THR A 47 -5.56 0.99 -13.85
C THR A 47 -6.69 1.66 -13.05
N PRO A 48 -7.98 1.57 -13.41
CA PRO A 48 -9.03 2.34 -12.73
C PRO A 48 -9.36 1.89 -11.31
N GLY A 49 -8.84 0.73 -10.86
CA GLY A 49 -9.23 0.15 -9.57
C GLY A 49 -8.24 0.38 -8.43
N PHE A 50 -7.04 0.92 -8.69
CA PHE A 50 -5.98 0.99 -7.69
C PHE A 50 -5.23 2.32 -7.75
N ASP A 51 -5.61 3.20 -6.83
CA ASP A 51 -4.84 4.39 -6.47
C ASP A 51 -3.86 4.06 -5.34
N SER A 52 -2.92 4.96 -5.10
CA SER A 52 -1.99 4.85 -3.98
C SER A 52 -2.16 6.03 -3.03
N VAL A 53 -2.20 5.71 -1.74
CA VAL A 53 -2.22 6.68 -0.65
C VAL A 53 -0.92 6.55 0.13
N HIS A 54 -0.27 7.68 0.35
CA HIS A 54 0.77 7.82 1.35
C HIS A 54 0.10 8.20 2.67
N ALA A 55 0.30 7.39 3.70
CA ALA A 55 -0.09 7.74 5.05
C ALA A 55 1.10 7.84 5.98
N THR A 56 1.11 8.86 6.83
CA THR A 56 2.10 9.00 7.90
C THR A 56 1.39 8.96 9.24
N LEU A 57 1.77 8.01 10.09
CA LEU A 57 1.35 7.94 11.48
C LEU A 57 2.50 8.41 12.36
N SER A 58 2.25 9.40 13.20
CA SER A 58 3.23 9.99 14.11
C SER A 58 2.62 10.18 15.50
N GLY A 59 3.48 10.40 16.49
CA GLY A 59 3.01 10.72 17.84
C GLY A 59 2.22 9.57 18.48
N PRO A 60 1.10 9.86 19.16
CA PRO A 60 0.29 8.85 19.86
C PRO A 60 -0.44 7.90 18.89
N ALA A 61 -0.64 8.29 17.63
CA ALA A 61 -1.34 7.46 16.64
C ALA A 61 -0.59 6.16 16.30
N VAL A 62 0.72 6.12 16.51
CA VAL A 62 1.58 4.96 16.22
C VAL A 62 1.20 3.74 17.08
N VAL A 63 0.69 3.97 18.30
CA VAL A 63 0.22 2.90 19.19
C VAL A 63 -0.93 2.10 18.55
N HIS A 64 -1.68 2.73 17.63
CA HIS A 64 -2.80 2.13 16.92
C HIS A 64 -2.44 1.59 15.53
N LEU A 65 -1.16 1.57 15.15
CA LEU A 65 -0.70 1.09 13.84
C LEU A 65 -1.26 -0.30 13.51
N GLY A 66 -1.27 -1.22 14.47
CA GLY A 66 -1.80 -2.57 14.26
C GLY A 66 -3.29 -2.58 13.89
N ALA A 67 -4.09 -1.74 14.54
CA ALA A 67 -5.52 -1.60 14.25
C ALA A 67 -5.74 -0.96 12.87
N VAL A 68 -4.97 0.07 12.53
CA VAL A 68 -5.03 0.73 11.21
C VAL A 68 -4.65 -0.23 10.09
N LEU A 69 -3.59 -1.02 10.27
CA LEU A 69 -3.17 -2.03 9.28
C LEU A 69 -4.20 -3.14 9.12
N ALA A 70 -4.80 -3.61 10.22
CA ALA A 70 -5.86 -4.60 10.18
C ALA A 70 -7.09 -4.06 9.44
N GLY A 71 -7.56 -2.85 9.80
CA GLY A 71 -8.69 -2.20 9.12
C GLY A 71 -8.43 -1.92 7.63
N ALA A 72 -7.18 -1.59 7.28
CA ALA A 72 -6.77 -1.42 5.89
C ALA A 72 -6.89 -2.74 5.12
N CYS A 73 -6.37 -3.83 5.69
CA CYS A 73 -6.43 -5.15 5.08
C CYS A 73 -7.88 -5.64 4.92
N GLU A 74 -8.71 -5.46 5.94
CA GLU A 74 -10.15 -5.78 5.92
C GLU A 74 -10.91 -4.96 4.87
N SER A 75 -10.48 -3.72 4.64
CA SER A 75 -11.07 -2.82 3.63
C SER A 75 -10.55 -3.06 2.20
N GLY A 76 -9.67 -4.05 2.01
CA GLY A 76 -9.14 -4.44 0.70
C GLY A 76 -7.92 -3.63 0.25
N PHE A 77 -7.22 -2.95 1.16
CA PHE A 77 -5.96 -2.30 0.85
C PHE A 77 -4.79 -3.28 0.87
N SER A 78 -3.86 -3.07 -0.04
CA SER A 78 -2.57 -3.77 -0.09
C SER A 78 -1.45 -2.84 0.36
N LEU A 79 -0.65 -3.27 1.34
CA LEU A 79 0.53 -2.52 1.78
C LEU A 79 1.66 -2.68 0.76
N LYS A 80 2.06 -1.56 0.13
CA LYS A 80 3.13 -1.52 -0.87
C LYS A 80 4.50 -1.28 -0.23
N ARG A 81 4.60 -0.30 0.67
CA ARG A 81 5.82 0.04 1.39
C ARG A 81 5.50 0.53 2.80
N VAL A 82 6.43 0.29 3.72
CA VAL A 82 6.38 0.85 5.07
C VAL A 82 7.80 1.19 5.51
N LYS A 83 7.97 2.33 6.18
CA LYS A 83 9.23 2.76 6.78
C LYS A 83 8.96 3.44 8.10
N THR A 84 9.70 3.03 9.12
CA THR A 84 9.72 3.70 10.41
C THR A 84 10.91 4.65 10.45
N THR A 85 10.66 5.90 10.78
CA THR A 85 11.68 6.93 10.98
C THR A 85 11.73 7.30 12.46
N HIS A 86 12.95 7.47 12.97
CA HIS A 86 13.19 7.94 14.32
C HIS A 86 13.72 9.37 14.23
N SER A 87 13.21 10.25 15.08
CA SER A 87 13.79 11.57 15.28
C SER A 87 15.06 11.43 16.11
N ASP A 88 16.10 12.20 15.77
CA ASP A 88 17.35 12.25 16.55
C ASP A 88 17.14 12.91 17.92
N THR A 89 15.99 13.56 18.13
CA THR A 89 15.64 14.21 19.39
C THR A 89 15.21 13.16 20.42
N TYR A 90 15.90 13.16 21.57
CA TYR A 90 15.61 12.24 22.66
C TYR A 90 14.17 12.44 23.18
N GLY A 91 13.35 11.39 23.09
CA GLY A 91 11.97 11.38 23.58
C GLY A 91 10.89 11.58 22.52
N ASP A 92 11.26 11.87 21.26
CA ASP A 92 10.31 11.92 20.16
C ASP A 92 9.84 10.50 19.78
N PRO A 93 8.52 10.27 19.68
CA PRO A 93 7.99 8.99 19.21
C PRO A 93 8.33 8.79 17.73
N PRO A 94 8.58 7.54 17.28
CA PRO A 94 8.85 7.25 15.89
C PRO A 94 7.68 7.64 14.99
N ALA A 95 7.94 7.98 13.74
CA ALA A 95 6.92 8.11 12.71
C ALA A 95 6.93 6.87 11.81
N VAL A 96 5.76 6.48 11.31
CA VAL A 96 5.58 5.35 10.40
C VAL A 96 4.98 5.89 9.12
N HIS A 97 5.77 5.85 8.06
CA HIS A 97 5.35 6.19 6.70
C HIS A 97 4.94 4.91 6.00
N MET A 98 3.80 4.93 5.33
CA MET A 98 3.27 3.77 4.64
C MET A 98 2.62 4.17 3.33
N GLU A 99 2.86 3.35 2.30
CA GLU A 99 2.19 3.48 1.01
C GLU A 99 1.27 2.28 0.85
N LEU A 100 -0.01 2.58 0.68
CA LEU A 100 -1.07 1.59 0.51
C LEU A 100 -1.69 1.76 -0.87
N LEU A 101 -2.20 0.65 -1.39
CA LEU A 101 -2.91 0.59 -2.65
C LEU A 101 -4.33 0.14 -2.42
N GLY A 102 -5.27 0.80 -3.06
CA GLY A 102 -6.68 0.45 -2.98
C GLY A 102 -7.50 1.28 -3.94
N GLU A 103 -8.75 0.90 -4.11
CA GLU A 103 -9.73 1.70 -4.82
C GLU A 103 -10.01 2.99 -4.04
N ASP A 104 -10.05 4.15 -4.72
CA ASP A 104 -10.29 5.46 -4.08
C ASP A 104 -9.43 5.67 -2.82
N ALA A 105 -8.13 5.37 -2.97
CA ALA A 105 -7.26 5.03 -1.84
C ALA A 105 -7.22 6.12 -0.76
N VAL A 106 -7.21 7.39 -1.14
CA VAL A 106 -7.09 8.51 -0.21
C VAL A 106 -8.34 8.66 0.65
N ASN A 107 -9.52 8.64 0.03
CA ASN A 107 -10.79 8.83 0.75
C ASN A 107 -11.10 7.62 1.63
N ARG A 108 -11.05 6.42 1.04
CA ARG A 108 -11.37 5.17 1.76
C ARG A 108 -10.38 4.89 2.88
N PHE A 109 -9.09 5.19 2.71
CA PHE A 109 -8.13 4.97 3.79
C PHE A 109 -8.30 5.98 4.93
N SER A 110 -8.67 7.23 4.62
CA SER A 110 -8.99 8.23 5.65
C SER A 110 -10.20 7.80 6.49
N GLU A 111 -11.20 7.17 5.89
CA GLU A 111 -12.33 6.57 6.61
C GLU A 111 -11.88 5.43 7.53
N VAL A 112 -11.03 4.52 7.05
CA VAL A 112 -10.46 3.43 7.88
C VAL A 112 -9.73 4.00 9.08
N VAL A 113 -8.86 4.98 8.88
CA VAL A 113 -8.13 5.66 9.96
C VAL A 113 -9.10 6.26 10.98
N SER A 114 -10.18 6.91 10.52
CA SER A 114 -11.18 7.53 11.41
C SER A 114 -11.95 6.51 12.26
N GLN A 115 -12.12 5.28 11.77
CA GLN A 115 -12.78 4.19 12.49
C GLN A 115 -11.84 3.50 13.49
N CYS A 116 -10.55 3.43 13.17
CA CYS A 116 -9.55 2.78 14.00
C CYS A 116 -8.97 3.69 15.11
N LEU A 117 -9.09 5.01 14.98
CA LEU A 117 -8.53 5.97 15.94
C LEU A 117 -9.61 6.64 16.80
N PRO A 118 -9.42 6.72 18.14
CA PRO A 118 -10.34 7.43 19.00
C PRO A 118 -10.16 8.96 18.85
N ILE A 119 -11.09 9.64 18.16
CA ILE A 119 -11.49 11.09 18.09
C ILE A 119 -10.39 12.19 18.11
N SER A 120 -9.23 12.02 18.74
CA SER A 120 -8.06 12.88 18.62
C SER A 120 -7.16 12.39 17.47
N SER A 121 -7.49 12.79 16.24
CA SER A 121 -6.74 12.50 15.01
C SER A 121 -5.37 13.20 14.90
N ALA A 122 -4.75 13.56 16.03
CA ALA A 122 -3.45 14.22 16.03
C ALA A 122 -2.37 13.22 15.61
N GLY A 123 -1.80 13.43 14.43
CA GLY A 123 -0.61 12.73 13.95
C GLY A 123 -0.82 11.75 12.79
N VAL A 124 -2.00 11.71 12.15
CA VAL A 124 -2.17 10.98 10.88
C VAL A 124 -2.42 11.91 9.72
N THR A 125 -1.62 11.77 8.65
CA THR A 125 -1.84 12.42 7.36
C THR A 125 -2.05 11.37 6.29
N CYS A 126 -2.96 11.62 5.36
CA CYS A 126 -3.25 10.78 4.21
C CYS A 126 -3.22 11.66 2.96
N GLU A 127 -2.29 11.40 2.05
CA GLU A 127 -2.08 12.19 0.83
C GLU A 127 -1.92 11.27 -0.39
N PRO A 128 -2.25 11.73 -1.61
CA PRO A 128 -1.97 10.96 -2.81
C PRO A 128 -0.47 10.66 -2.96
N SER A 129 -0.13 9.46 -3.43
CA SER A 129 1.27 9.14 -3.73
C SER A 129 1.81 10.08 -4.82
N SER A 130 2.90 10.77 -4.50
CA SER A 130 3.59 11.73 -5.37
C SER A 130 5.11 11.57 -5.26
N PRO A 131 5.90 12.10 -6.21
CA PRO A 131 7.36 12.07 -6.14
C PRO A 131 7.93 12.72 -4.87
N ALA A 132 7.22 13.67 -4.26
CA ALA A 132 7.61 14.29 -2.99
C ALA A 132 7.45 13.31 -1.83
N THR A 133 6.32 12.59 -1.79
CA THR A 133 6.05 11.56 -0.77
C THR A 133 6.94 10.33 -0.90
N ASP A 134 7.54 10.11 -2.08
CA ASP A 134 8.52 9.06 -2.33
C ASP A 134 9.83 9.26 -1.53
N GLN A 135 10.21 10.52 -1.26
CA GLN A 135 11.43 10.85 -0.52
C GLN A 135 11.37 10.45 0.96
N ALA A 136 10.16 10.19 1.48
CA ALA A 136 10.00 9.70 2.84
C ALA A 136 10.46 8.23 2.99
N PHE A 137 10.53 7.45 1.89
CA PHE A 137 10.94 6.05 1.86
C PHE A 137 12.44 5.85 1.60
#